data_AF-A0A0F9LR86-F1
#
_entry.id   AF-A0A0F9LR86-F1
#
_cell.length_a   1.000
_cell.length_b   1.000
_cell.length_c   1.000
_cell.angle_alpha   90.00
_cell.angle_beta   90.00
_cell.angle_gamma   90.00
#
_symmetry.space_group_name_H-M   'P 1'
#
loop_
_entity.id
_entity.type
_entity.pdbx_description
1 polymer ?
#
loop_
_entity_poly.entity_id
_entity_poly.type
_entity_poly.pdbx_seq_one_letter_code
_entity_poly.pdbx_strand_id
1 'polypeptide(L)'
;MDFVGQGPTLFGNRTLQRKWSQLTDVHVRRLLLHAEKLCATSVKYLVFEPNDPITWKKFEQMCNKHLAGIAAARGLEKFEVKCDASTNTVALRRQRRMKGKLFLTPQGAGEGIELDFAIFAAGAEFEEAA
;
A
#
# COMPACT_ATOMS: atom_id res chain seq x y z
N MET A 1 5.21 -25.10 11.84
CA MET A 1 5.58 -26.32 11.10
C MET A 1 7.03 -26.60 11.44
N ASP A 2 7.37 -27.86 11.71
CA ASP A 2 8.76 -28.26 11.90
C ASP A 2 9.32 -28.75 10.57
N PHE A 3 10.26 -27.97 10.03
CA PHE A 3 11.08 -28.40 8.89
C PHE A 3 12.37 -28.98 9.45
N VAL A 4 12.75 -30.16 8.98
CA VAL A 4 13.95 -30.87 9.47
C VAL A 4 15.18 -29.97 9.27
N GLY A 5 15.91 -29.68 10.36
CA GLY A 5 17.11 -28.85 10.33
C GLY A 5 16.91 -27.33 10.36
N GLN A 6 15.68 -26.82 10.32
CA GLN A 6 15.39 -25.37 10.34
C GLN A 6 14.72 -24.88 11.65
N GLY A 7 14.42 -25.80 12.58
CA GLY A 7 13.74 -25.47 13.83
C GLY A 7 12.28 -25.06 13.64
N PRO A 8 11.60 -24.69 14.74
CA PRO A 8 10.19 -24.34 14.70
C PRO A 8 9.95 -23.06 13.90
N THR A 9 9.19 -23.18 12.81
CA THR A 9 8.97 -22.08 11.87
C THR A 9 7.48 -21.68 11.81
N LEU A 10 7.22 -20.37 11.84
CA LEU A 10 5.91 -19.79 11.53
C LEU A 10 5.74 -19.74 10.01
N PHE A 11 4.80 -20.52 9.50
CA PHE A 11 4.57 -20.66 8.06
C PHE A 11 3.15 -20.21 7.70
N GLY A 12 2.99 -18.90 7.47
CA GLY A 12 1.71 -18.32 7.09
C GLY A 12 1.64 -16.81 7.30
N ASN A 13 0.83 -16.13 6.49
CA ASN A 13 0.69 -14.67 6.48
C ASN A 13 -0.77 -14.21 6.41
N ARG A 14 -1.73 -15.11 6.66
CA ARG A 14 -3.17 -14.82 6.53
C ARG A 14 -3.78 -14.31 7.84
N THR A 15 -4.75 -13.43 7.69
CA THR A 15 -5.61 -12.89 8.76
C THR A 15 -6.90 -13.73 8.86
N LEU A 16 -7.74 -13.44 9.86
CA LEU A 16 -9.04 -14.10 10.05
C LEU A 16 -10.14 -13.61 9.08
N GLN A 17 -9.83 -12.70 8.16
CA GLN A 17 -10.82 -12.16 7.23
C GLN A 17 -11.28 -13.22 6.23
N ARG A 18 -12.59 -13.51 6.20
CA ARG A 18 -13.18 -14.51 5.29
C ARG A 18 -13.33 -14.04 3.85
N LYS A 19 -13.48 -12.73 3.64
CA LYS A 19 -13.63 -12.15 2.30
C LYS A 19 -12.27 -12.08 1.61
N TRP A 20 -12.17 -12.72 0.45
CA TRP A 20 -10.98 -12.65 -0.40
C TRP A 20 -10.68 -11.20 -0.80
N SER A 21 -9.50 -10.71 -0.40
CA SER A 21 -9.04 -9.34 -0.58
C SER A 21 -7.56 -9.25 -0.24
N GLN A 22 -6.84 -8.24 -0.73
CA GLN A 22 -5.46 -7.94 -0.28
C GLN A 22 -5.36 -7.69 1.24
N LEU A 23 -6.47 -7.32 1.90
CA LEU A 23 -6.53 -7.18 3.37
C LEU A 23 -6.45 -8.51 4.13
N THR A 24 -6.53 -9.64 3.41
CA THR A 24 -6.38 -10.96 4.02
C THR A 24 -4.97 -11.21 4.49
N ASP A 25 -3.97 -10.43 4.06
CA ASP A 25 -2.58 -10.65 4.46
C ASP A 25 -2.15 -9.74 5.62
N VAL A 26 -1.46 -10.33 6.61
CA VAL A 26 -1.04 -9.65 7.84
C VAL A 26 -0.04 -8.53 7.52
N HIS A 27 0.93 -8.79 6.64
CA HIS A 27 1.90 -7.78 6.22
C HIS A 27 1.23 -6.57 5.54
N VAL A 28 0.29 -6.79 4.61
CA VAL A 28 -0.48 -5.71 3.96
C VAL A 28 -1.27 -4.93 5.01
N ARG A 29 -1.94 -5.61 5.94
CA ARG A 29 -2.73 -4.94 6.99
C ARG A 29 -1.85 -4.06 7.89
N ARG A 30 -0.68 -4.56 8.29
CA ARG A 30 0.29 -3.81 9.10
C ARG A 30 0.86 -2.62 8.35
N LEU A 31 1.17 -2.79 7.06
CA LEU A 31 1.66 -1.72 6.20
C LEU A 31 0.64 -0.57 6.10
N LEU A 32 -0.63 -0.87 5.85
CA LEU A 32 -1.67 0.14 5.72
C LEU A 32 -1.89 0.90 7.03
N LEU A 33 -1.90 0.20 8.17
CA LEU A 33 -1.99 0.84 9.50
C LEU A 33 -0.79 1.76 9.77
N HIS A 34 0.41 1.32 9.38
CA HIS A 34 1.62 2.12 9.53
C HIS A 34 1.57 3.39 8.65
N ALA A 35 1.21 3.24 7.38
CA ALA A 35 1.05 4.35 6.45
C ALA A 35 0.00 5.37 6.93
N GLU A 36 -1.15 4.89 7.40
CA GLU A 36 -2.21 5.72 7.97
C GLU A 36 -1.69 6.51 9.18
N LYS A 37 -0.99 5.84 10.10
CA LYS A 37 -0.48 6.48 11.31
C LYS A 37 0.57 7.56 10.99
N LEU A 38 1.47 7.28 10.04
CA LEU A 38 2.47 8.26 9.59
C LEU A 38 1.81 9.50 8.99
N CYS A 39 0.88 9.31 8.05
CA CYS A 39 0.15 10.41 7.43
C CYS A 39 -0.62 11.21 8.49
N ALA A 40 -1.38 10.55 9.36
CA ALA A 40 -2.16 11.19 10.43
C ALA A 40 -1.29 12.01 11.39
N THR A 41 -0.09 11.51 11.70
CA THR A 41 0.84 12.21 12.60
C THR A 41 1.44 13.44 11.92
N SER A 42 1.79 13.35 10.64
CA SER A 42 2.34 14.47 9.88
C SER A 42 1.35 15.63 9.68
N VAL A 43 0.06 15.31 9.44
CA VAL A 43 -0.96 16.32 9.13
C VAL A 43 -1.62 16.92 10.38
N LYS A 44 -1.31 16.40 11.58
CA LYS A 44 -1.87 16.90 12.85
C LYS A 44 -1.63 18.40 13.04
N TYR A 45 -0.53 18.93 12.52
CA TYR A 45 -0.19 20.35 12.62
C TYR A 45 -1.05 21.26 11.73
N LEU A 46 -1.81 20.71 10.79
CA LEU A 46 -2.75 21.47 9.97
C LEU A 46 -4.09 21.72 10.66
N VAL A 47 -4.31 21.14 11.84
CA VAL A 47 -5.54 21.40 12.60
C VAL A 47 -5.55 22.87 13.01
N PHE A 48 -6.64 23.57 12.70
CA PHE A 48 -6.83 25.02 12.86
C PHE A 48 -6.13 25.93 11.83
N GLU A 49 -5.46 25.38 10.81
CA GLU A 49 -5.08 26.16 9.63
C GLU A 49 -6.32 26.56 8.78
N PRO A 50 -6.23 27.63 7.98
CA PRO A 50 -7.29 27.99 7.03
C PRO A 50 -7.63 26.85 6.08
N ASN A 51 -8.93 26.60 5.85
CA ASN A 51 -9.38 25.54 4.94
C ASN A 51 -9.38 26.04 3.48
N ASP A 52 -8.19 26.19 2.92
CA ASP A 52 -7.92 26.84 1.63
C ASP A 52 -6.97 25.99 0.75
N PRO A 53 -6.82 26.34 -0.55
CA PRO A 53 -5.96 25.60 -1.47
C PRO A 53 -4.50 25.50 -1.03
N ILE A 54 -3.99 26.48 -0.28
CA ILE A 54 -2.61 26.45 0.21
C ILE A 54 -2.45 25.32 1.23
N THR A 55 -3.37 25.23 2.20
CA THR A 55 -3.36 24.19 3.22
C THR A 55 -3.60 22.80 2.62
N TRP A 56 -4.45 22.68 1.61
CA TRP A 56 -4.66 21.40 0.92
C TRP A 56 -3.41 20.91 0.19
N LYS A 57 -2.69 21.83 -0.48
CA LYS A 57 -1.43 21.49 -1.14
C LYS A 57 -0.35 21.08 -0.13
N LYS A 58 -0.28 21.74 1.03
CA LYS A 58 0.59 21.32 2.15
C LYS A 58 0.25 19.90 2.63
N PHE A 59 -1.03 19.60 2.82
CA PHE A 59 -1.50 18.24 3.18
C PHE A 59 -1.02 17.21 2.16
N GLU A 60 -1.20 17.50 0.87
CA GLU A 60 -0.83 16.60 -0.21
C GLU A 60 0.69 16.35 -0.24
N GLN A 61 1.50 17.41 -0.13
CA GLN A 61 2.95 17.32 -0.10
C GLN A 61 3.47 16.47 1.07
N MET A 62 2.91 16.64 2.27
CA MET A 62 3.33 15.88 3.45
C MET A 62 2.99 14.39 3.31
N CYS A 63 1.76 14.06 2.91
CA CYS A 63 1.36 12.68 2.70
C CYS A 63 2.17 12.02 1.56
N ASN A 64 2.36 12.72 0.44
CA ASN A 64 3.14 12.21 -0.69
C ASN A 64 4.59 11.89 -0.29
N LYS A 65 5.23 12.72 0.55
CA LYS A 65 6.59 12.44 1.02
C LYS A 65 6.69 11.11 1.76
N HIS A 66 5.74 10.81 2.64
CA HIS A 66 5.74 9.55 3.40
C HIS A 66 5.41 8.35 2.52
N LEU A 67 4.39 8.46 1.67
CA LEU A 67 3.99 7.37 0.77
C LEU A 67 5.06 7.08 -0.29
N ALA A 68 5.78 8.10 -0.78
CA ALA A 68 6.91 7.92 -1.68
C ALA A 68 8.05 7.12 -1.02
N GLY A 69 8.33 7.36 0.26
CA GLY A 69 9.30 6.56 1.02
C GLY A 69 8.89 5.08 1.12
N ILE A 70 7.61 4.80 1.35
CA ILE A 70 7.07 3.44 1.39
C ILE A 70 7.12 2.78 0.01
N ALA A 71 6.79 3.51 -1.05
CA ALA A 71 6.87 3.02 -2.43
C ALA A 71 8.32 2.69 -2.83
N ALA A 72 9.29 3.54 -2.48
CA ALA A 72 10.71 3.30 -2.71
C ALA A 72 11.21 2.03 -1.99
N ALA A 73 10.65 1.73 -0.82
CA ALA A 73 10.92 0.49 -0.08
C ALA A 73 10.15 -0.74 -0.62
N ARG A 74 9.47 -0.62 -1.77
CA ARG A 74 8.64 -1.67 -2.40
C ARG A 74 7.43 -2.10 -1.57
N GLY A 75 6.87 -1.21 -0.75
CA GLY A 75 5.63 -1.46 -0.01
C GLY A 75 4.36 -1.17 -0.82
N LEU A 76 4.41 -0.20 -1.72
CA LEU A 76 3.27 0.23 -2.54
C LEU A 76 3.62 0.13 -4.02
N GLU A 77 2.69 -0.38 -4.83
CA GLU A 77 2.80 -0.38 -6.29
C GLU A 77 2.42 0.99 -6.86
N LYS A 78 1.30 1.53 -6.38
CA LYS A 78 0.75 2.81 -6.81
C LYS A 78 0.12 3.51 -5.62
N PHE A 79 0.25 4.83 -5.57
CA PHE A 79 -0.50 5.65 -4.64
C PHE A 79 -0.88 6.99 -5.26
N GLU A 80 -1.96 7.58 -4.76
CA GLU A 80 -2.39 8.92 -5.12
C GLU A 80 -2.98 9.59 -3.87
N VAL A 81 -2.58 10.83 -3.61
CA VAL A 81 -3.15 11.66 -2.55
C VAL A 81 -3.95 12.78 -3.20
N LYS A 82 -5.22 12.90 -2.80
CA LYS A 82 -6.12 13.93 -3.32
C LYS A 82 -6.69 14.75 -2.18
N CYS A 83 -6.35 16.04 -2.17
CA CYS A 83 -6.97 17.03 -1.29
C CYS A 83 -7.20 18.30 -2.13
N ASP A 84 -8.43 18.45 -2.64
CA ASP A 84 -8.75 19.53 -3.56
C ASP A 84 -10.19 20.04 -3.33
N ALA A 85 -10.65 20.94 -4.22
CA ALA A 85 -12.01 21.45 -4.16
C ALA A 85 -13.07 20.36 -4.41
N SER A 86 -12.73 19.27 -5.12
CA SER A 86 -13.64 18.15 -5.38
C SER A 86 -13.85 17.29 -4.13
N THR A 87 -12.83 17.11 -3.29
CA THR A 87 -12.96 16.42 -2.00
C THR A 87 -13.48 17.33 -0.89
N ASN A 88 -13.13 18.61 -0.92
CA ASN A 88 -13.55 19.63 0.05
C ASN A 88 -14.68 20.50 -0.50
N THR A 89 -15.88 19.90 -0.59
CA THR A 89 -17.11 20.60 -1.02
C THR A 89 -17.49 21.72 -0.05
N VAL A 90 -18.30 22.68 -0.52
CA VAL A 90 -18.76 23.84 0.30
C VAL A 90 -19.48 23.37 1.58
N ALA A 91 -20.27 22.30 1.50
CA ALA A 91 -20.94 21.71 2.65
C ALA A 91 -19.95 21.22 3.72
N LEU A 92 -18.86 20.57 3.30
CA LEU A 92 -17.82 20.09 4.20
C LEU A 92 -17.06 21.26 4.88
N ARG A 93 -16.78 22.32 4.11
CA ARG A 93 -16.11 23.53 4.63
C ARG A 93 -16.97 24.28 5.64
N ARG A 94 -18.28 24.36 5.41
CA ARG A 94 -19.23 24.94 6.38
C ARG A 94 -19.24 24.19 7.71
N GLN A 95 -19.00 22.88 7.67
CA GLN A 95 -18.84 22.04 8.88
C GLN A 95 -17.46 22.14 9.52
N ARG A 96 -16.56 23.03 9.03
CA ARG A 96 -15.17 23.18 9.52
C ARG A 96 -14.37 21.88 9.42
N ARG A 97 -14.64 21.08 8.39
CA ARG A 97 -13.93 19.82 8.12
C ARG A 97 -13.13 19.91 6.83
N MET A 98 -11.94 19.32 6.85
CA MET A 98 -11.08 19.09 5.69
C MET A 98 -10.98 17.58 5.45
N LYS A 99 -11.05 17.16 4.18
CA LYS A 99 -10.97 15.75 3.79
C LYS A 99 -9.94 15.55 2.70
N GLY A 100 -8.87 14.84 3.05
CA GLY A 100 -7.97 14.19 2.11
C GLY A 100 -8.43 12.77 1.80
N LYS A 101 -8.21 12.32 0.57
CA LYS A 101 -8.37 10.92 0.15
C LYS A 101 -7.00 10.37 -0.23
N LEU A 102 -6.70 9.18 0.27
CA LEU A 102 -5.49 8.45 -0.08
C LEU A 102 -5.94 7.18 -0.81
N PHE A 103 -5.44 7.01 -2.03
CA PHE A 103 -5.65 5.82 -2.85
C PHE A 103 -4.34 5.03 -2.84
N LEU A 104 -4.39 3.76 -2.46
CA LEU A 104 -3.21 2.92 -2.24
C LEU A 104 -3.41 1.56 -2.88
N THR A 105 -2.41 1.11 -3.62
CA THR A 105 -2.28 -0.28 -4.08
C THR A 105 -1.07 -0.91 -3.37
N PRO A 106 -1.28 -1.74 -2.34
CA PRO A 106 -0.20 -2.41 -1.64
C PRO A 106 0.41 -3.53 -2.47
N GLN A 107 1.70 -3.78 -2.24
CA GLN A 107 2.40 -4.96 -2.79
C GLN A 107 2.04 -6.20 -1.96
N GLY A 108 1.62 -7.27 -2.65
CA GLY A 108 1.31 -8.56 -2.04
C GLY A 108 2.54 -9.47 -1.98
N ALA A 109 2.49 -10.49 -1.13
CA ALA A 109 3.52 -11.53 -1.05
C ALA A 109 3.19 -12.70 -2.00
N GLY A 110 4.21 -13.23 -2.68
CA GLY A 110 4.10 -14.51 -3.36
C GLY A 110 4.14 -15.66 -2.35
N GLU A 111 2.98 -16.28 -2.09
CA GLU A 111 2.88 -17.42 -1.14
C GLU A 111 3.28 -18.76 -1.76
N GLY A 112 3.39 -18.84 -3.08
CA GLY A 112 3.82 -20.00 -3.83
C GLY A 112 4.69 -19.58 -5.02
N ILE A 113 5.57 -20.48 -5.44
CA ILE A 113 6.40 -20.31 -6.63
C ILE A 113 6.12 -21.52 -7.52
N GLU A 114 5.57 -21.26 -8.70
CA GLU A 114 5.39 -22.28 -9.74
C GLU A 114 6.66 -22.32 -10.60
N LEU A 115 7.15 -23.53 -10.85
CA LEU A 115 8.36 -23.78 -11.65
C LEU A 115 7.99 -24.72 -12.80
N ASP A 116 7.96 -24.18 -14.01
CA ASP A 116 7.74 -24.95 -15.22
C ASP A 116 9.07 -25.38 -15.83
N PHE A 117 9.20 -26.68 -16.09
CA PHE A 117 10.38 -27.26 -16.74
C PHE A 117 10.05 -27.59 -18.19
N ALA A 118 10.79 -26.99 -19.12
CA ALA A 118 10.76 -27.36 -20.53
C ALA A 118 12.02 -28.17 -20.87
N ILE A 119 11.82 -29.36 -21.45
CA ILE A 119 12.91 -30.26 -21.85
C ILE A 119 13.04 -30.20 -23.37
N PHE A 120 14.23 -29.86 -23.84
CA PHE A 120 14.56 -29.76 -25.26
C PHE A 120 15.54 -30.85 -25.66
N ALA A 121 15.47 -31.29 -26.91
CA ALA A 121 16.48 -32.19 -27.47
C ALA A 121 17.84 -31.47 -27.55
N ALA A 122 18.93 -32.22 -27.42
CA ALA A 122 20.28 -31.67 -27.55
C ALA A 122 20.46 -31.04 -28.95
N GLY A 123 20.54 -29.71 -29.01
CA GLY A 123 20.68 -28.93 -30.24
C GLY A 123 19.45 -28.14 -30.69
N ALA A 124 18.31 -28.24 -29.98
CA ALA A 124 17.16 -27.37 -30.23
C ALA A 124 17.35 -25.99 -29.58
N GLU A 125 16.94 -24.92 -30.27
CA GLU A 125 17.02 -23.54 -29.76
C GLU A 125 15.78 -23.18 -28.94
N PHE A 126 15.97 -22.43 -27.86
CA PHE A 126 14.93 -22.13 -26.87
C PHE A 126 13.86 -21.11 -27.33
N GLU A 127 13.98 -20.53 -28.53
CA GLU A 127 13.03 -19.52 -29.04
C GLU A 127 11.72 -20.10 -29.59
N GLU A 128 11.64 -21.39 -29.90
CA GLU A 128 10.48 -21.98 -30.60
C GLU A 128 9.24 -22.23 -29.72
N ALA A 129 9.32 -21.97 -28.41
CA ALA A 129 8.30 -22.35 -27.42
C ALA A 129 7.63 -21.18 -26.68
N ALA A 130 7.71 -19.96 -27.22
CA ALA A 130 7.05 -18.76 -26.65
C ALA A 130 5.64 -18.53 -27.22
#